data_AF-A0A0C3E4L2-F1
#
_entry.id   AF-A0A0C3E4L2-F1
#
_cell.length_a   1.000
_cell.length_b   1.000
_cell.length_c   1.000
_cell.angle_alpha   90.00
_cell.angle_beta   90.00
_cell.angle_gamma   90.00
#
_symmetry.space_group_name_H-M   'P 1'
#
loop_
_entity.id
_entity.type
_entity.pdbx_description
1 polymer ?
#
loop_
_entity_poly.entity_id
_entity_poly.type
_entity_poly.pdbx_seq_one_letter_code
_entity_poly.pdbx_strand_id
1 'polypeptide(L)' 'MERDSLGICLNKAMLSDNMYSTFTHVRAYEKKDGGTLDFKVLMSFPQMSGKDLLNTIRGSRQLEWRAEFHCPCKK' A
#
# COMPACT_ATOMS: atom_id res chain seq x y z
N MET A 1 1.85 -6.06 9.87
CA MET A 1 2.07 -6.11 8.41
C MET A 1 1.46 -7.41 7.94
N GLU A 2 0.18 -7.38 7.60
CA GLU A 2 -0.60 -8.57 7.22
C GLU A 2 -0.64 -8.69 5.69
N ARG A 3 -0.86 -9.91 5.19
CA ARG A 3 -0.91 -10.19 3.75
C ARG A 3 -2.21 -10.89 3.42
N ASP A 4 -2.88 -10.43 2.37
CA ASP A 4 -4.05 -11.08 1.78
C ASP A 4 -3.74 -11.58 0.35
N SER A 5 -4.78 -12.02 -0.38
CA SER A 5 -4.66 -12.49 -1.76
C SER A 5 -4.20 -11.42 -2.75
N LEU A 6 -4.26 -10.12 -2.37
CA LEU A 6 -3.85 -8.99 -3.21
C LEU A 6 -2.47 -8.44 -2.86
N GLY A 7 -1.93 -8.82 -1.69
CA GLY A 7 -0.58 -8.46 -1.27
C GLY A 7 -0.51 -8.03 0.18
N ILE A 8 0.56 -7.33 0.54
CA ILE A 8 0.80 -6.81 1.88
C ILE A 8 -0.12 -5.61 2.11
N CYS A 9 -0.99 -5.67 3.12
CA CYS A 9 -1.88 -4.58 3.50
C CYS A 9 -1.08 -3.39 4.06
N LEU A 10 -1.17 -2.25 3.39
CA LEU A 10 -0.43 -1.04 3.74
C LEU A 10 -1.34 -0.07 4.50
N ASN A 11 -0.91 0.34 5.69
CA ASN A 11 -1.61 1.33 6.50
C ASN A 11 -0.62 2.33 7.11
N LYS A 12 -1.15 3.44 7.63
CA LYS A 12 -0.35 4.57 8.13
C LYS A 12 0.60 4.16 9.27
N ALA A 13 0.13 3.31 10.19
CA ALA A 13 0.94 2.87 11.32
C ALA A 13 2.14 2.05 10.84
N MET A 14 1.89 1.02 10.02
CA MET A 14 2.94 0.16 9.47
C MET A 14 3.97 0.94 8.63
N LEU A 15 3.53 1.91 7.82
CA LEU A 15 4.46 2.72 7.03
C LEU A 15 5.28 3.69 7.88
N SER A 16 4.75 4.16 9.01
CA SER A 16 5.49 4.99 9.97
C SER A 16 6.65 4.21 10.61
N ASP A 17 6.45 2.90 10.87
CA ASP A 17 7.51 2.03 11.38
C ASP A 17 8.52 1.60 10.30
N ASN A 18 8.15 1.76 9.01
CA ASN A 18 8.93 1.28 7.87
C ASN A 18 9.27 2.41 6.87
N MET A 19 9.38 3.67 7.34
CA MET A 19 9.54 4.85 6.48
C MET A 19 10.74 4.75 5.52
N TYR A 20 11.82 4.11 5.94
CA TYR A 20 13.05 3.96 5.16
C TYR A 20 13.08 2.68 4.31
N SER A 21 12.11 1.78 4.48
CA SER A 21 12.00 0.59 3.64
C SER A 21 11.45 0.93 2.26
N THR A 22 11.64 0.01 1.32
CA THR A 22 11.10 0.10 -0.03
C THR A 22 9.97 -0.92 -0.19
N PHE A 23 8.88 -0.51 -0.85
CA PHE A 23 7.78 -1.38 -1.24
C PHE A 23 7.69 -1.44 -2.75
N THR A 24 7.50 -2.63 -3.33
CA THR A 24 7.42 -2.80 -4.78
C THR A 24 6.07 -3.36 -5.21
N HIS A 25 5.71 -3.05 -6.47
CA HIS A 25 4.39 -3.34 -7.05
C HIS A 25 3.25 -2.83 -6.15
N VAL A 26 3.34 -1.55 -5.78
CA VAL A 26 2.37 -0.89 -4.91
C VAL A 26 1.12 -0.58 -5.72
N ARG A 27 -0.05 -0.99 -5.22
CA ARG A 27 -1.35 -0.79 -5.86
C ARG A 27 -2.33 -0.15 -4.89
N ALA A 28 -3.17 0.75 -5.39
CA ALA A 28 -4.28 1.34 -4.66
C ALA A 28 -5.60 0.90 -5.28
N TYR A 29 -6.46 0.32 -4.48
CA TYR A 29 -7.76 -0.20 -4.89
C TYR A 29 -8.88 0.71 -4.41
N GLU A 30 -9.87 0.91 -5.27
CA GLU A 30 -11.13 1.57 -4.89
C GLU A 30 -11.90 0.69 -3.90
N LYS A 31 -12.27 1.27 -2.75
CA LYS A 31 -13.17 0.60 -1.80
C LYS A 31 -14.60 0.77 -2.29
N LYS A 32 -15.21 -0.29 -2.85
CA LYS A 32 -16.64 -0.29 -3.17
C LYS A 32 -17.44 -0.64 -1.91
N ASP A 33 -18.29 0.28 -1.47
CA ASP A 33 -19.33 0.00 -0.48
C ASP A 33 -20.36 -0.91 -1.16
N GLY A 34 -20.24 -2.23 -0.99
CA GLY A 34 -21.19 -3.17 -1.61
C GLY A 34 -20.80 -4.64 -1.71
N GLY A 35 -19.70 -5.09 -1.10
CA GLY A 35 -19.39 -6.53 -0.96
C GLY A 35 -19.05 -7.28 -2.25
N THR A 36 -19.06 -6.63 -3.42
CA THR A 36 -18.57 -7.23 -4.66
C THR A 36 -17.05 -7.10 -4.74
N LEU A 37 -16.39 -8.25 -4.88
CA LEU A 37 -14.93 -8.50 -4.95
C LEU A 37 -14.22 -7.82 -6.14
N ASP A 38 -14.86 -6.86 -6.81
CA ASP A 38 -14.31 -6.15 -7.96
C ASP A 38 -13.39 -5.02 -7.49
N PHE A 39 -12.21 -5.42 -7.02
CA PHE A 39 -11.13 -4.51 -6.67
C PHE A 39 -10.58 -3.84 -7.93
N LYS A 40 -11.03 -2.60 -8.19
CA LYS A 40 -10.49 -1.79 -9.29
C LYS A 40 -9.20 -1.11 -8.83
N VAL A 41 -8.10 -1.40 -9.52
CA VAL A 41 -6.83 -0.68 -9.33
C VAL A 41 -6.98 0.73 -9.89
N LEU A 42 -6.83 1.74 -9.04
CA LEU A 42 -6.83 3.15 -9.43
C LEU A 42 -5.42 3.70 -9.62
N MET A 43 -4.47 3.20 -8.82
CA MET A 43 -3.07 3.63 -8.89
C MET A 43 -2.17 2.41 -8.81
N SER A 44 -1.07 2.45 -9.55
CA SER A 44 -0.04 1.41 -9.55
C SER A 44 1.33 2.07 -9.66
N PHE A 45 2.24 1.68 -8.78
CA PHE A 45 3.61 2.16 -8.74
C PHE A 45 4.55 0.96 -8.69
N PRO A 46 5.56 0.88 -9.58
CA PRO A 46 6.54 -0.19 -9.53
C PRO A 46 7.28 -0.25 -8.20
N GLN A 47 7.55 0.92 -7.60
CA GLN A 47 8.28 1.04 -6.34
C GLN A 47 7.98 2.36 -5.63
N MET A 48 7.89 2.33 -4.31
CA MET A 48 7.83 3.53 -3.45
C MET A 48 8.58 3.29 -2.14
N SER A 49 9.18 4.34 -1.57
CA SER A 49 9.66 4.28 -0.19
C SER A 49 8.47 4.31 0.79
N GLY A 50 8.67 3.81 2.01
CA GLY A 50 7.64 3.88 3.06
C GLY A 50 7.21 5.33 3.35
N LYS A 51 8.16 6.27 3.32
CA LYS A 51 7.92 7.71 3.50
C LYS A 51 7.06 8.28 2.36
N ASP A 52 7.40 8.00 1.11
CA ASP A 52 6.64 8.52 -0.05
C ASP A 52 5.22 7.97 -0.02
N LEU A 53 5.09 6.66 0.22
CA LEU A 53 3.81 6.01 0.28
C LEU A 53 2.95 6.54 1.44
N LEU A 54 3.53 6.79 2.62
CA LEU A 54 2.82 7.40 3.74
C LEU A 54 2.27 8.79 3.39
N ASN A 55 3.05 9.60 2.68
CA ASN A 55 2.61 10.92 2.21
C ASN A 55 1.47 10.79 1.19
N THR A 56 1.56 9.83 0.27
CA THR A 56 0.49 9.55 -0.71
C THR A 56 -0.81 9.07 -0.04
N ILE A 57 -0.73 8.19 0.96
CA ILE A 57 -1.91 7.71 1.69
C ILE A 57 -2.57 8.84 2.50
N ARG A 58 -1.80 9.82 3.00
CA ARG A 58 -2.37 10.96 3.74
C ARG A 58 -3.23 11.88 2.87
N GLY A 59 -2.91 12.01 1.58
CA GLY A 59 -3.63 12.89 0.65
C GLY A 59 -4.72 12.21 -0.19
N SER A 60 -4.92 10.90 -0.07
CA SER A 60 -5.82 10.13 -0.94
C SER A 60 -7.21 9.88 -0.33
N ARG A 61 -8.18 9.58 -1.19
CA ARG A 61 -9.51 9.07 -0.83
C ARG A 61 -9.38 7.75 -0.03
N GLN A 62 -10.46 7.23 0.55
CA GLN A 62 -10.48 5.93 1.23
C GLN A 62 -10.16 4.78 0.25
N LEU A 63 -8.88 4.57 -0.03
CA LEU A 63 -8.35 3.52 -0.89
C LEU A 63 -7.69 2.44 -0.04
N GLU A 64 -7.74 1.22 -0.55
CA GLU A 64 -7.00 0.12 0.02
C GLU A 64 -5.65 -0.04 -0.68
N TRP A 65 -4.57 0.05 0.08
CA TRP A 65 -3.22 -0.01 -0.46
C TRP A 65 -2.61 -1.39 -0.23
N ARG A 66 -1.96 -1.93 -1.27
CA ARG A 66 -1.23 -3.20 -1.24
C ARG A 66 0.15 -3.04 -1.83
N ALA A 67 1.11 -3.83 -1.37
CA ALA A 67 2.40 -4.04 -2.04
C ALA A 67 2.61 -5.52 -2.26
N GLU A 68 3.27 -5.90 -3.35
CA GLU A 68 3.63 -7.29 -3.55
C GLU A 68 4.83 -7.67 -2.70
N PHE A 69 5.81 -6.77 -2.54
CA PHE A 69 7.00 -7.01 -1.75
C PHE A 69 7.35 -5.84 -0.82
N HIS A 70 7.94 -6.18 0.33
CA HIS A 70 8.59 -5.26 1.26
C HIS A 70 10.08 -5.58 1.29
N CYS A 71 10.89 -4.57 1.03
CA CYS A 71 12.34 -4.62 1.04
C CYS A 71 12.83 -3.80 2.25
N PRO A 72 13.19 -4.44 3.37
CA PRO A 72 13.69 -3.76 4.54
C PRO A 72 14.97 -2.98 4.20
N CYS A 73 15.09 -1.76 4.72
CA CYS A 73 16.38 -1.07 4.68
C CYS A 73 17.34 -1.78 5.64
N LYS A 74 18.51 -2.21 5.15
CA LYS A 74 19.55 -2.71 6.04
C LYS A 74 20.06 -1.54 6.86
N LYS A 75 19.94 -1.63 8.19
CA LYS A 75 20.64 -0.75 9.12
C LYS A 75 22.14 -0.98 9.03
#